data_AF-A0A1M5EJ96-F1
#
_entry.id   AF-A0A1M5EJ96-F1
#
_cell.length_a   1.000
_cell.length_b   1.000
_cell.length_c   1.000
_cell.angle_alpha   90.00
_cell.angle_beta   90.00
_cell.angle_gamma   90.00
#
_symmetry.space_group_name_H-M   'P 1'
#
loop_
_entity.id
_entity.type
_entity.pdbx_description
1 polymer ?
#
loop_
_entity_poly.entity_id
_entity_poly.type
_entity_poly.pdbx_seq_one_letter_code
_entity_poly.pdbx_strand_id
1 'polypeptide(L)'
;MMKKNKANNFRFFLTTFTINNKNINMKLFILKWYPIILAFICMLYSITLGILGREQEALYSAHWPGTILLFAIAIRQRRTT
;
A
#
# COMPACT_ATOMS: atom_id res chain seq x y z
N MET A 1 7.67 -29.44 -20.49
CA MET A 1 6.73 -28.65 -19.66
C MET A 1 7.53 -27.91 -18.57
N MET A 2 7.02 -26.77 -18.05
CA MET A 2 7.57 -25.95 -16.93
C MET A 2 8.59 -24.82 -17.21
N LYS A 3 8.47 -24.03 -18.29
CA LYS A 3 9.14 -22.69 -18.31
C LYS A 3 8.30 -21.52 -18.83
N LYS A 4 7.19 -21.78 -19.53
CA LYS A 4 6.31 -20.73 -20.07
C LYS A 4 5.32 -20.11 -19.06
N ASN A 5 5.21 -20.64 -17.83
CA ASN A 5 4.17 -20.23 -16.87
C ASN A 5 4.58 -19.11 -15.91
N LYS A 6 5.86 -18.71 -15.88
CA LYS A 6 6.36 -17.65 -14.98
C LYS A 6 6.17 -16.25 -15.57
N ALA A 7 6.40 -16.10 -16.87
CA ALA A 7 6.19 -14.84 -17.59
C ALA A 7 4.71 -14.45 -17.71
N ASN A 8 3.82 -15.46 -17.78
CA ASN A 8 2.37 -15.25 -17.86
C ASN A 8 1.78 -14.76 -16.53
N ASN A 9 2.37 -15.14 -15.39
CA ASN A 9 2.00 -14.62 -14.06
C ASN A 9 2.43 -13.15 -13.85
N PHE A 10 3.57 -12.74 -14.41
CA PHE A 10 4.02 -11.34 -14.32
C PHE A 10 3.20 -10.42 -15.24
N ARG A 11 2.81 -10.93 -16.41
CA ARG A 11 1.89 -10.23 -17.32
C ARG A 11 0.46 -10.18 -16.78
N PHE A 12 0.02 -11.22 -16.04
CA PHE A 12 -1.25 -11.24 -15.31
C PHE A 12 -1.32 -10.12 -14.25
N PHE A 13 -0.24 -9.91 -13.51
CA PHE A 13 -0.09 -8.81 -12.53
C PHE A 13 -0.22 -7.41 -13.17
N LEU A 14 0.30 -7.24 -14.39
CA LEU A 14 0.17 -5.99 -15.16
C LEU A 14 -1.24 -5.83 -15.78
N THR A 15 -1.87 -6.91 -16.25
CA THR A 15 -3.20 -6.84 -16.88
C THR A 15 -4.34 -6.64 -15.88
N THR A 16 -4.19 -7.05 -14.61
CA THR A 16 -5.15 -6.72 -13.55
C THR A 16 -5.13 -5.25 -13.14
N PHE A 17 -4.14 -4.48 -13.62
CA PHE A 17 -4.11 -3.03 -13.47
C PHE A 17 -5.03 -2.31 -14.49
N THR A 18 -5.37 -2.95 -15.61
CA THR A 18 -6.44 -2.47 -16.50
C THR A 18 -7.79 -2.95 -15.98
N ILE A 19 -8.42 -2.05 -15.23
CA ILE A 19 -9.73 -2.17 -14.62
C ILE A 19 -10.78 -2.61 -15.66
N ASN A 20 -11.39 -3.77 -15.39
CA ASN A 20 -12.66 -4.17 -15.97
C ASN A 20 -13.73 -3.19 -15.44
N ASN A 21 -14.46 -2.53 -16.34
CA ASN A 21 -15.47 -1.54 -16.02
C ASN A 21 -16.74 -2.22 -15.48
N LYS A 22 -17.06 -2.06 -14.19
CA LYS A 22 -18.45 -2.03 -13.72
C LYS A 22 -18.59 -1.45 -12.30
N ASN A 23 -19.21 -0.27 -12.23
CA ASN A 23 -19.68 0.46 -11.04
C ASN A 23 -18.59 0.90 -10.04
N ILE A 24 -18.16 2.16 -10.16
CA ILE A 24 -17.40 2.87 -9.13
C ILE A 24 -18.24 3.07 -7.86
N ASN A 25 -18.26 2.07 -6.99
CA ASN A 25 -18.82 2.20 -5.67
C ASN A 25 -17.88 3.12 -4.86
N MET A 26 -18.35 4.29 -4.41
CA MET A 26 -17.57 5.27 -3.61
C MET A 26 -16.77 4.61 -2.45
N LYS A 27 -17.30 3.51 -1.90
CA LYS A 27 -16.67 2.68 -0.87
C LYS A 27 -15.35 2.04 -1.31
N LEU A 28 -15.25 1.59 -2.56
CA LEU A 28 -14.04 0.95 -3.11
C LEU A 28 -12.91 1.96 -3.29
N PHE A 29 -13.25 3.20 -3.65
CA PHE A 29 -12.30 4.29 -3.76
C PHE A 29 -11.70 4.64 -2.39
N ILE A 30 -12.54 4.82 -1.36
CA ILE A 30 -12.08 5.04 0.03
C ILE A 30 -11.15 3.90 0.48
N LEU A 31 -11.52 2.64 0.27
CA LEU A 31 -10.69 1.49 0.68
C LEU A 31 -9.34 1.45 -0.05
N LYS A 32 -9.29 1.99 -1.27
CA LYS A 32 -8.06 2.08 -2.07
C LYS A 32 -7.17 3.25 -1.61
N TRP A 33 -7.71 4.34 -1.09
CA TRP A 33 -6.92 5.51 -0.69
C TRP A 33 -6.66 5.60 0.82
N TYR A 34 -7.44 4.91 1.65
CA TYR A 34 -7.31 4.86 3.10
C TYR A 34 -5.89 4.58 3.62
N PRO A 35 -5.17 3.52 3.17
CA PRO A 35 -3.82 3.25 3.66
C PRO A 35 -2.78 4.31 3.26
N ILE A 36 -3.01 5.04 2.15
CA ILE A 36 -2.09 6.11 1.71
C ILE A 36 -2.22 7.33 2.63
N ILE A 37 -3.45 7.72 2.97
CA ILE A 37 -3.74 8.85 3.84
C ILE A 37 -3.24 8.56 5.26
N LEU A 38 -3.45 7.33 5.74
CA LEU A 38 -2.98 6.90 7.06
C LEU A 38 -1.44 6.95 7.15
N ALA A 39 -0.73 6.45 6.14
CA ALA A 39 0.73 6.53 6.09
C ALA A 39 1.22 7.98 6.09
N PHE A 40 0.54 8.89 5.39
CA PHE A 40 0.89 10.31 5.37
C PHE A 40 0.74 10.96 6.75
N ILE A 41 -0.33 10.64 7.48
CA ILE A 41 -0.54 11.14 8.85
C ILE A 41 0.53 10.60 9.81
N CYS A 42 0.89 9.30 9.71
CA CYS A 42 1.98 8.73 10.52
C CYS A 42 3.34 9.40 10.21
N MET A 43 3.59 9.75 8.95
CA MET A 43 4.79 10.48 8.55
C MET A 43 4.83 11.88 9.21
N LEU A 44 3.72 12.62 9.15
CA LEU A 44 3.63 13.94 9.79
C LEU A 44 3.78 13.85 11.31
N TYR A 45 3.23 12.81 11.95
CA TYR A 45 3.41 12.55 13.37
C TYR A 45 4.90 12.36 13.71
N SER A 46 5.61 11.53 12.94
CA SER A 46 7.05 11.31 13.13
C SER A 46 7.87 12.61 12.97
N ILE A 47 7.55 13.44 11.97
CA ILE A 47 8.23 14.72 11.73
C ILE A 47 7.96 15.70 12.88
N THR A 48 6.71 15.75 13.36
CA THR A 48 6.31 16.64 14.46
C THR A 48 7.04 16.28 15.76
N LEU A 49 7.19 14.98 16.06
CA LEU A 49 7.98 14.53 17.22
C LEU A 49 9.48 14.81 17.09
N GLY A 50 10.03 14.72 15.88
CA GLY A 50 11.42 15.10 15.60
C GLY A 50 11.65 16.58 15.88
N ILE A 51 10.73 17.46 15.44
CA ILE A 51 10.80 18.90 15.72
C ILE A 51 10.69 19.19 17.23
N LEU A 52 9.96 18.37 17.99
CA LEU A 52 9.83 18.47 19.45
C LEU A 52 11.05 17.90 20.22
N GLY A 53 12.11 17.44 19.53
CA GLY A 53 13.35 16.93 20.13
C GLY A 53 13.25 15.51 20.70
N ARG A 54 12.23 14.73 20.32
CA ARG A 54 12.00 13.34 20.78
C ARG A 54 12.45 12.33 19.72
N GLU A 55 13.74 12.38 19.40
CA GLU A 55 14.39 11.61 18.33
C GLU A 55 14.12 10.09 18.40
N GLN A 56 14.19 9.48 19.60
CA GLN A 56 13.97 8.04 19.75
C GLN A 56 12.55 7.61 19.36
N GLU A 57 11.56 8.43 19.70
CA GLU A 57 10.16 8.14 19.39
C GLU A 57 9.80 8.50 17.95
N ALA A 58 10.50 9.48 17.38
CA ALA A 58 10.43 9.78 15.96
C ALA A 58 10.94 8.58 15.14
N LEU A 59 12.12 8.02 15.46
CA LEU A 59 12.62 6.82 14.75
C LEU A 59 11.70 5.61 14.91
N TYR A 60 11.16 5.38 16.11
CA TYR A 60 10.20 4.31 16.34
C TYR A 60 8.91 4.51 15.53
N SER A 61 8.45 5.74 15.31
CA SER A 61 7.21 5.99 14.55
C SER A 61 7.46 6.09 13.03
N ALA A 62 8.70 6.38 12.61
CA ALA A 62 9.08 6.57 11.21
C ALA A 62 8.94 5.30 10.34
N HIS A 63 9.05 4.10 10.93
CA HIS A 63 8.96 2.85 10.17
C HIS A 63 7.51 2.40 9.88
N TRP A 64 6.55 2.91 10.64
CA TRP A 64 5.13 2.56 10.55
C TRP A 64 4.49 2.90 9.20
N PRO A 65 4.74 4.07 8.58
CA PRO A 65 4.20 4.35 7.25
C PRO A 65 4.68 3.34 6.18
N GLY A 66 5.90 2.81 6.31
CA GLY A 66 6.43 1.79 5.39
C GLY A 66 5.71 0.44 5.53
N THR A 67 5.49 -0.04 6.75
CA THR A 67 4.80 -1.31 7.00
C THR A 67 3.32 -1.25 6.61
N ILE A 68 2.64 -0.13 6.86
CA ILE A 68 1.24 0.11 6.44
C ILE A 68 1.12 0.02 4.91
N LEU A 69 2.07 0.62 4.18
CA LEU A 69 2.08 0.58 2.72
C LEU A 69 2.37 -0.84 2.19
N LEU A 70 3.31 -1.56 2.82
CA LEU A 70 3.64 -2.93 2.45
C LEU A 70 2.46 -3.89 2.69
N PHE A 71 1.77 -3.75 3.82
CA PHE A 71 0.55 -4.51 4.12
C PHE A 71 -0.58 -4.19 3.14
N ALA A 72 -0.75 -2.91 2.80
CA ALA A 72 -1.75 -2.49 1.82
C ALA A 72 -1.51 -3.11 0.44
N ILE A 73 -0.26 -3.24 0.03
CA ILE A 73 0.13 -3.88 -1.23
C ILE A 73 -0.04 -5.41 -1.13
N ALA A 74 0.43 -6.04 -0.06
CA ALA A 74 0.30 -7.49 0.14
C ALA A 74 -1.17 -7.96 0.14
N ILE A 75 -2.06 -7.21 0.79
CA ILE A 75 -3.50 -7.51 0.79
C ILE A 75 -4.10 -7.35 -0.61
N ARG A 76 -3.64 -6.37 -1.39
CA ARG A 76 -4.07 -6.21 -2.80
C ARG A 76 -3.60 -7.37 -3.65
N GLN A 77 -2.34 -7.80 -3.49
CA GLN A 77 -1.78 -8.94 -4.20
C GLN A 77 -2.58 -10.23 -3.93
N ARG A 78 -3.00 -10.46 -2.66
CA ARG A 78 -3.83 -11.63 -2.30
C ARG A 78 -5.22 -11.63 -2.93
N ARG A 79 -5.87 -10.47 -3.07
CA ARG A 79 -7.22 -10.36 -3.65
C ARG A 79 -7.27 -10.56 -5.16
N THR A 80 -6.11 -10.65 -5.80
CA THR A 80 -5.96 -10.82 -7.25
C THR A 80 -5.68 -12.28 -7.65
N THR A 81 -5.51 -13.18 -6.68
CA THR A 81 -5.45 -14.65 -6.89
C THR A 81 -6.82 -15.26 -6.70
#